data_AF-C1LRY2-F1
#
_entry.id   AF-C1LRY2-F1
#
_cell.length_a   1.000
_cell.length_b   1.000
_cell.length_c   1.000
_cell.angle_alpha   90.00
_cell.angle_beta   90.00
_cell.angle_gamma   90.00
#
_symmetry.space_group_name_H-M   'P 1'
#
loop_
_entity.id
_entity.type
_entity.pdbx_description
1 polymer ?
#
loop_
_entity_poly.entity_id
_entity_poly.type
_entity_poly.pdbx_seq_one_letter_code
_entity_poly.pdbx_strand_id
1 'polypeptide(L)' 'MLKSFYYNVLRFPSRFLGAAVVSAFAFEFLVFNGLDKIYYNVNKGLLFDDVMASLKAKEEKE' A
#
# COMPACT_ATOMS: atom_id res chain seq x y z
N MET A 1 0.77 19.02 -21.74
CA MET A 1 0.65 18.41 -20.40
C MET A 1 1.78 18.85 -19.46
N LEU A 2 3.06 18.54 -19.77
CA LEU A 2 4.23 18.95 -18.96
C LEU A 2 4.35 20.45 -18.70
N LYS A 3 4.09 21.30 -19.71
CA LYS A 3 4.18 22.76 -19.57
C LYS A 3 3.18 23.31 -18.53
N SER A 4 1.96 22.77 -18.52
CA SER A 4 0.92 23.14 -17.55
C SER A 4 1.28 22.65 -16.14
N PHE A 5 1.78 21.43 -16.01
CA PHE A 5 2.24 20.89 -14.74
C PHE A 5 3.39 21.72 -14.15
N TYR A 6 4.35 22.11 -14.99
CA TYR A 6 5.44 22.98 -14.56
C TYR A 6 4.93 24.32 -14.04
N TYR A 7 4.07 25.02 -14.78
CA TYR A 7 3.57 26.33 -14.36
C TYR A 7 2.69 26.29 -13.11
N ASN A 8 1.98 25.19 -12.88
CA ASN A 8 1.03 25.07 -11.77
C ASN A 8 1.66 24.50 -10.50
N VAL A 9 2.61 23.57 -10.64
CA VAL A 9 3.16 22.79 -9.52
C VAL A 9 4.65 23.05 -9.32
N LEU A 10 5.48 22.95 -10.38
CA LEU A 10 6.94 23.01 -10.25
C LEU A 10 7.51 24.44 -10.20
N ARG A 11 6.80 25.42 -10.74
CA ARG A 11 7.28 26.81 -10.86
C ARG A 11 7.38 27.53 -9.52
N PHE A 12 6.52 27.18 -8.56
CA PHE A 12 6.48 27.82 -7.25
C PHE A 12 6.96 26.84 -6.19
N PRO A 13 8.11 27.08 -5.54
CA PRO A 13 8.71 26.15 -4.58
C PRO A 13 7.77 25.73 -3.43
N SER A 14 6.91 26.64 -2.96
CA SER A 14 5.91 26.32 -1.93
C SER A 14 4.85 25.33 -2.40
N ARG A 15 4.35 25.49 -3.63
CA ARG A 15 3.38 24.55 -4.24
C ARG A 15 4.03 23.22 -4.57
N PHE A 16 5.27 23.24 -5.01
CA PHE A 16 6.06 22.05 -5.25
C PHE A 16 6.26 21.23 -3.98
N LEU A 17 6.67 21.87 -2.88
CA LEU A 17 6.86 21.21 -1.59
C LEU A 17 5.56 20.59 -1.07
N GLY A 18 4.44 21.32 -1.14
CA GLY A 18 3.12 20.78 -0.78
C GLY A 18 2.73 19.58 -1.64
N ALA A 19 2.89 19.67 -2.96
CA ALA A 19 2.60 18.57 -3.87
C ALA A 19 3.50 17.35 -3.61
N ALA A 20 4.78 17.56 -3.33
CA ALA A 20 5.73 16.48 -3.03
C ALA A 20 5.34 15.74 -1.74
N VAL A 21 4.98 16.47 -0.68
CA VAL A 21 4.56 15.87 0.59
C VAL A 21 3.27 15.06 0.40
N VAL A 22 2.24 15.63 -0.22
CA VAL A 22 0.97 14.92 -0.48
C VAL A 22 1.21 13.68 -1.35
N SER A 23 2.06 13.79 -2.38
CA SER A 23 2.38 12.65 -3.25
C SER A 23 3.15 11.56 -2.52
N ALA A 24 4.05 11.92 -1.59
CA ALA A 24 4.78 10.96 -0.78
C ALA A 24 3.84 10.16 0.12
N PHE A 25 2.91 10.82 0.82
CA PHE A 25 1.91 10.14 1.65
C PHE A 25 1.01 9.21 0.82
N ALA A 26 0.53 9.69 -0.33
CA ALA A 26 -0.28 8.87 -1.22
C ALA A 26 0.48 7.66 -1.77
N PHE A 27 1.75 7.84 -2.14
CA PHE A 27 2.61 6.76 -2.61
C PHE A 27 2.87 5.74 -1.51
N GLU A 28 3.20 6.18 -0.30
CA GLU A 28 3.41 5.33 0.86
C GLU A 28 2.20 4.43 1.11
N PHE A 29 0.99 5.01 1.16
CA PHE A 29 -0.24 4.26 1.36
C PHE A 29 -0.50 3.24 0.25
N LEU A 30 -0.31 3.61 -1.01
CA LEU A 30 -0.55 2.71 -2.14
C LEU A 30 0.47 1.56 -2.20
N VAL A 31 1.74 1.87 -1.94
CA VAL A 31 2.83 0.89 -2.01
C VAL A 31 2.72 -0.10 -0.87
N PHE A 32 2.51 0.35 0.38
CA PHE A 32 2.38 -0.57 1.51
C PHE A 32 1.18 -1.50 1.32
N ASN A 33 0.00 -0.97 1.01
CA ASN A 33 -1.18 -1.80 0.77
C ASN A 33 -1.00 -2.75 -0.43
N GLY A 34 -0.32 -2.29 -1.47
CA GLY A 34 -0.02 -3.12 -2.64
C GLY A 34 0.94 -4.26 -2.31
N LEU A 35 2.04 -3.96 -1.63
CA LEU A 35 3.04 -4.94 -1.22
C LEU A 35 2.47 -5.94 -0.22
N ASP A 36 1.71 -5.48 0.76
CA ASP A 36 1.03 -6.35 1.73
C ASP A 36 0.09 -7.31 1.01
N LYS A 37 -0.73 -6.83 0.08
CA LYS A 37 -1.63 -7.68 -0.70
C LYS A 37 -0.88 -8.74 -1.51
N ILE A 38 0.26 -8.38 -2.10
CA ILE A 38 1.12 -9.33 -2.81
C ILE A 38 1.69 -10.35 -1.81
N TYR A 39 2.23 -9.88 -0.69
CA TYR A 39 2.82 -10.71 0.35
C TYR A 39 1.82 -11.73 0.92
N TYR A 40 0.60 -11.28 1.26
CA TYR A 40 -0.46 -12.14 1.77
C TYR A 40 -0.88 -13.19 0.73
N ASN A 41 -0.94 -12.81 -0.54
CA ASN A 41 -1.33 -13.74 -1.60
C ASN A 41 -0.24 -14.78 -1.90
N VAL A 42 1.03 -14.38 -1.87
CA VAL A 42 2.16 -15.30 -2.10
C VAL A 42 2.31 -16.29 -0.94
N ASN A 43 2.13 -15.84 0.30
CA ASN A 43 2.30 -16.67 1.49
C ASN A 43 1.00 -17.30 2.01
N LYS A 44 -0.04 -17.32 1.17
CA LYS A 44 -1.35 -17.87 1.53
C LYS A 44 -1.22 -19.32 2.00
N GLY A 45 -1.72 -19.62 3.19
CA GLY A 45 -1.64 -20.94 3.84
C GLY A 45 -0.41 -21.13 4.74
N LEU A 46 0.57 -20.22 4.69
CA LEU A 46 1.73 -20.21 5.59
C LEU A 46 1.61 -19.14 6.67
N LEU A 47 0.74 -18.16 6.45
CA LEU A 47 0.49 -17.08 7.40
C LEU A 47 -0.12 -17.63 8.68
N PHE A 48 0.25 -17.02 9.81
CA PHE A 48 -0.23 -17.42 11.12
C PHE A 48 -1.77 -17.48 11.17
N ASP A 49 -2.44 -16.49 10.58
CA ASP A 49 -3.90 -16.43 10.53
C ASP A 49 -4.51 -17.60 9.76
N ASP A 50 -3.90 -18.00 8.63
CA ASP A 50 -4.35 -19.12 7.82
C ASP A 50 -4.14 -20.47 8.55
N VAL A 51 -2.99 -20.61 9.20
CA VAL A 51 -2.66 -21.82 9.99
C VAL A 51 -3.58 -21.94 11.20
N MET A 52 -3.82 -20.84 11.92
CA MET A 52 -4.68 -20.84 13.09
C MET A 52 -6.15 -21.12 12.72
N ALA A 53 -6.63 -20.54 11.61
CA ALA A 53 -7.94 -20.87 11.07
C ALA A 53 -8.06 -22.36 10.71
N SER A 54 -7.02 -22.95 10.12
CA SER A 54 -6.99 -24.38 9.79
C SER A 54 -6.96 -25.28 11.03
N LEU A 55 -6.27 -24.89 12.11
CA LEU A 55 -6.21 -25.67 13.35
C LEU A 55 -7.56 -25.66 14.06
N LYS A 56 -8.19 -24.49 14.19
CA LYS A 56 -9.51 -24.36 14.79
C LYS A 56 -10.57 -25.18 14.03
N ALA A 57 -10.51 -25.18 12.69
CA ALA A 57 -11.42 -25.97 11.87
C ALA A 57 -11.20 -27.50 11.97
N LYS A 58 -10.04 -27.95 12.48
CA LYS A 58 -9.79 -29.36 12.80
C LYS A 58 -10.34 -29.75 14.16
N GLU A 59 -10.17 -28.91 15.18
CA GLU A 59 -10.71 -29.13 16.52
C GLU A 59 -12.24 -29.22 16.55
N GLU A 60 -12.94 -28.49 15.67
CA GLU A 60 -14.42 -28.57 15.57
C GLU A 60 -14.94 -29.83 14.86
N LYS A 61 -14.06 -30.64 14.25
CA LYS A 61 -14.42 -31.86 13.52
C LYS A 61 -14.11 -33.16 14.28
N GLU A 62 -13.32 -33.08 15.36
CA GLU A 62 -13.10 -34.16 16.33
C GLU A 62 -14.13 -34.11 17.46
#